data_AF-A0A0N5B393-F1
#
_entry.id   AF-A0A0N5B393-F1
#
_cell.length_a   1.000
_cell.length_b   1.000
_cell.length_c   1.000
_cell.angle_alpha   90.00
_cell.angle_beta   90.00
_cell.angle_gamma   90.00
#
_symmetry.space_group_name_H-M   'P 1'
#
loop_
_entity.id
_entity.type
_entity.pdbx_description
1 polymer ?
#
loop_
_entity_poly.entity_id
_entity_poly.type
_entity_poly.pdbx_seq_one_letter_code
_entity_poly.pdbx_strand_id
1 'polypeptide(L)'
;MGKHDGGQRMHKAVKTKGLQKLKWFCQMCQKQCRDQHGFKCHLTSEAHQRQLLLFAENSNEYMREFNKEFETAFLKILKSTYGTKRVRANDVYQDYIRDKQNVHMNATSWHTLTGFIHYLSKTGKARIDENEKGWWIQYIDQEAELRKKKVLEKAKIEKDDEERERELFLKRAEREKEELKEKLEKDKEEEKKEFSKPEGEILKFSLSLKPSSSKEIPKVKPPVADVFASSSSKSKKSSSSSSSTTKRSAFEEIMEIEAQKKRKKVMPPKNAKGKAKSSSGSGEATESKKEAKGGTAVKVRHILCEKQSKILEALEKLESGMKFNEVAAQYSEDKARSGGDLGWMTRGSMVGPFQDAAFALTKSTVDKPIYTNPPVKTKFGYHIIMIEGKK
;
A
#
# COMPACT_ATOMS: atom_id res chain seq x y z
N MET A 1 11.81 -50.16 39.15
CA MET A 1 10.90 -49.01 39.38
C MET A 1 11.43 -47.83 38.55
N GLY A 2 10.88 -47.31 37.45
CA GLY A 2 9.47 -47.06 37.10
C GLY A 2 8.84 -46.14 38.15
N LYS A 3 8.38 -44.90 37.93
CA LYS A 3 7.90 -44.19 36.73
C LYS A 3 7.70 -42.70 37.10
N HIS A 4 7.82 -41.82 36.11
CA HIS A 4 7.02 -40.60 35.86
C HIS A 4 7.10 -39.40 36.83
N ASP A 5 7.62 -38.26 36.36
CA ASP A 5 6.86 -37.00 36.30
C ASP A 5 7.47 -36.03 35.26
N GLY A 6 7.21 -36.28 33.98
CA GLY A 6 7.58 -35.40 32.85
C GLY A 6 6.38 -34.97 31.99
N GLY A 7 5.16 -35.33 32.41
CA GLY A 7 3.97 -35.28 31.55
C GLY A 7 3.01 -34.11 31.77
N GLN A 8 3.18 -33.29 32.81
CA GLN A 8 2.13 -32.33 33.20
C GLN A 8 2.12 -31.01 32.41
N ARG A 9 3.13 -30.70 31.60
CA ARG A 9 3.15 -29.45 30.81
C ARG A 9 2.40 -29.53 29.48
N MET A 10 2.22 -30.73 28.91
CA MET A 10 1.55 -30.89 27.60
C MET A 10 0.03 -31.09 27.73
N HIS A 11 -0.45 -31.62 28.85
CA HIS A 11 -1.88 -31.95 29.04
C HIS A 11 -2.77 -30.72 29.32
N LYS A 12 -2.19 -29.57 29.69
CA LYS A 12 -2.91 -28.29 29.81
C LYS A 12 -3.03 -27.53 28.48
N ALA A 13 -2.17 -27.82 27.50
CA ALA A 13 -2.21 -27.17 26.18
C ALA A 13 -3.27 -27.77 25.24
N VAL A 14 -3.74 -28.99 25.51
CA VAL A 14 -4.71 -29.70 24.65
C VAL A 14 -6.17 -29.44 25.05
N LYS A 15 -6.44 -29.08 26.31
CA LYS A 15 -7.81 -28.79 26.81
C LYS A 15 -8.33 -27.37 26.52
N THR A 16 -7.60 -26.55 25.77
CA THR A 16 -7.95 -25.14 25.52
C THR A 16 -8.60 -24.88 24.16
N LYS A 17 -8.74 -25.91 23.31
CA LYS A 17 -9.35 -25.82 21.97
C LYS A 17 -10.90 -25.81 21.97
N GLY A 18 -11.54 -25.71 23.13
CA GLY A 18 -12.98 -25.43 23.18
C GLY A 18 -13.23 -24.01 22.67
N LEU A 19 -14.17 -23.85 21.74
CA LEU A 19 -14.50 -22.63 20.99
C LEU A 19 -14.61 -21.37 21.88
N GLN A 20 -13.48 -20.73 22.17
CA GLN A 20 -13.42 -19.55 23.04
C GLN A 20 -13.94 -18.36 22.24
N LYS A 21 -15.18 -17.95 22.48
CA LYS A 21 -15.75 -16.72 21.89
C LYS A 21 -14.78 -15.56 22.11
N LEU A 22 -14.43 -14.85 21.05
CA LEU A 22 -13.45 -13.74 20.95
C LEU A 22 -13.77 -12.49 21.80
N LYS A 23 -14.59 -12.61 22.85
CA LYS A 23 -15.09 -11.47 23.62
C LYS A 23 -13.99 -10.73 24.37
N TRP A 24 -12.92 -11.44 24.76
CA TRP A 24 -11.86 -10.92 25.63
C TRP A 24 -10.49 -11.02 24.94
N PHE A 25 -10.30 -10.27 23.85
CA PHE A 25 -9.06 -10.26 23.07
C PHE A 25 -8.47 -8.84 22.99
N CYS A 26 -7.16 -8.71 23.23
CA CYS A 26 -6.44 -7.45 23.05
C CYS A 26 -5.65 -7.48 21.75
N GLN A 27 -6.01 -6.60 20.80
CA GLN A 27 -5.33 -6.49 19.50
C GLN A 27 -3.88 -6.02 19.65
N MET A 28 -3.61 -5.06 20.53
CA MET A 28 -2.26 -4.49 20.72
C MET A 28 -1.25 -5.52 21.21
N CYS A 29 -1.70 -6.43 22.06
CA CYS A 29 -0.85 -7.46 22.65
C CYS A 29 -1.04 -8.83 21.98
N GLN A 30 -1.92 -8.92 20.97
CA GLN A 30 -2.41 -10.16 20.35
C GLN A 30 -2.76 -11.26 21.37
N LYS A 31 -3.24 -10.85 22.56
CA LYS A 31 -3.41 -11.73 23.72
C LYS A 31 -4.88 -12.01 23.96
N GLN A 32 -5.23 -13.30 23.97
CA GLN A 32 -6.54 -13.74 24.43
C GLN A 32 -6.54 -13.87 25.95
N CYS A 33 -7.50 -13.19 26.57
CA CYS A 33 -7.80 -13.33 27.97
C CYS A 33 -8.95 -14.33 28.11
N ARG A 34 -8.93 -15.11 29.20
CA ARG A 34 -9.91 -16.18 29.45
C ARG A 34 -11.26 -15.62 29.89
N ASP A 35 -11.22 -14.62 30.78
CA ASP A 35 -12.39 -14.02 31.44
C ASP A 35 -12.30 -12.49 31.44
N GLN A 36 -13.41 -11.82 31.74
CA GLN A 36 -13.47 -10.35 31.85
C GLN A 36 -12.45 -9.80 32.85
N HIS A 37 -12.29 -10.47 33.99
CA HIS A 37 -11.32 -10.09 35.00
C HIS A 37 -9.88 -10.23 34.47
N GLY A 38 -9.58 -11.31 33.75
CA GLY A 38 -8.28 -11.50 33.09
C GLY A 38 -7.98 -10.42 32.06
N PHE A 39 -8.99 -9.96 31.33
CA PHE A 39 -8.85 -8.85 30.39
C PHE A 39 -8.60 -7.51 31.10
N LYS A 40 -9.33 -7.21 32.18
CA LYS A 40 -9.08 -6.01 33.00
C LYS A 40 -7.67 -6.00 33.58
N CYS A 41 -7.22 -7.11 34.17
CA CYS A 41 -5.84 -7.24 34.68
C CYS A 41 -4.79 -7.11 33.57
N HIS A 42 -5.11 -7.55 32.35
CA HIS A 42 -4.23 -7.36 31.21
C HIS A 42 -4.12 -5.89 30.81
N LEU A 43 -5.23 -5.13 30.78
CA LEU A 43 -5.23 -3.71 30.48
C LEU A 43 -4.46 -2.87 31.52
N THR A 44 -4.52 -3.26 32.78
CA THR A 44 -3.75 -2.62 33.86
C THR A 44 -2.31 -3.13 33.98
N SER A 45 -1.92 -4.13 33.18
CA SER A 45 -0.58 -4.70 33.22
C SER A 45 0.43 -3.73 32.61
N GLU A 46 1.59 -3.60 33.25
CA GLU A 46 2.70 -2.77 32.77
C GLU A 46 3.11 -3.11 31.32
N ALA A 47 3.06 -4.39 30.93
CA ALA A 47 3.36 -4.81 29.56
C ALA A 47 2.40 -4.19 28.53
N HIS A 48 1.10 -4.15 28.84
CA HIS A 48 0.09 -3.53 27.98
C HIS A 48 0.25 -2.00 27.96
N GLN A 49 0.48 -1.39 29.13
CA GLN A 49 0.69 0.05 29.24
C GLN A 49 1.93 0.53 28.47
N ARG A 50 3.03 -0.22 28.50
CA ARG A 50 4.22 0.07 27.67
C ARG A 50 3.91 0.00 26.17
N GLN A 51 3.13 -0.99 25.74
CA GLN A 51 2.70 -1.07 24.33
C GLN A 51 1.76 0.07 23.94
N LEU A 52 0.90 0.54 24.85
CA LEU A 52 0.07 1.73 24.62
C LEU A 52 0.90 3.01 24.49
N LEU A 53 1.97 3.16 25.27
CA LEU A 53 2.87 4.31 25.17
C LEU A 53 3.58 4.33 23.81
N LEU A 54 4.11 3.18 23.37
CA LEU A 54 4.71 3.05 22.03
C LEU A 54 3.70 3.37 20.92
N PHE A 55 2.44 2.97 21.09
CA PHE A 55 1.37 3.31 20.17
C PHE A 55 1.04 4.82 20.18
N ALA A 56 1.05 5.46 21.35
CA ALA A 56 0.76 6.88 21.47
C ALA A 56 1.80 7.74 20.73
N GLU A 57 3.07 7.33 20.74
CA GLU A 57 4.15 7.99 20.01
C GLU A 57 3.99 7.86 18.48
N ASN A 58 3.56 6.70 17.99
CA ASN A 58 3.52 6.38 16.54
C ASN A 58 2.13 5.95 16.04
N SER A 59 1.05 6.56 16.55
CA SER A 59 -0.32 6.11 16.31
C SER A 59 -0.68 5.99 14.81
N ASN A 60 -0.19 6.90 13.98
CA ASN A 60 -0.46 6.91 12.55
C ASN A 60 0.21 5.76 11.79
N GLU A 61 1.38 5.30 12.23
CA GLU A 61 2.10 4.21 11.56
C GLU A 61 1.43 2.87 11.85
N TYR A 62 1.10 2.62 13.11
CA TYR A 62 0.32 1.44 13.51
C TYR A 62 -1.04 1.37 12.80
N MET A 63 -1.75 2.51 12.67
CA MET A 63 -2.99 2.55 11.90
C MET A 63 -2.78 2.18 10.43
N ARG A 64 -1.68 2.61 9.80
CA ARG A 64 -1.35 2.23 8.41
C ARG A 64 -1.00 0.74 8.31
N GLU A 65 -0.29 0.19 9.29
CA GLU A 65 0.04 -1.22 9.35
C GLU A 65 -1.21 -2.08 9.50
N PHE A 66 -2.09 -1.76 10.46
CA PHE A 66 -3.37 -2.46 10.62
C PHE A 66 -4.24 -2.38 9.37
N ASN A 67 -4.29 -1.21 8.71
CA ASN A 67 -5.00 -1.06 7.45
C ASN A 67 -4.40 -1.96 6.34
N LYS A 68 -3.06 -2.02 6.22
CA LYS A 68 -2.38 -2.86 5.22
C LYS A 68 -2.55 -4.35 5.52
N GLU A 69 -2.41 -4.77 6.77
CA GLU A 69 -2.61 -6.15 7.19
C GLU A 69 -4.05 -6.60 6.93
N PHE A 70 -5.02 -5.77 7.29
CA PHE A 70 -6.43 -6.04 7.03
C PHE A 70 -6.70 -6.18 5.53
N GLU A 71 -6.24 -5.22 4.72
CA GLU A 71 -6.46 -5.23 3.28
C GLU A 71 -5.82 -6.45 2.61
N THR A 72 -4.56 -6.73 2.93
CA THR A 72 -3.81 -7.86 2.32
C THR A 72 -4.40 -9.20 2.73
N ALA A 73 -4.78 -9.39 4.00
CA ALA A 73 -5.41 -10.61 4.48
C ALA A 73 -6.81 -10.79 3.87
N PHE A 74 -7.61 -9.73 3.76
CA PHE A 74 -8.92 -9.79 3.10
C PHE A 74 -8.78 -10.17 1.62
N LEU A 75 -7.87 -9.53 0.90
CA LEU A 75 -7.59 -9.85 -0.51
C LEU A 75 -7.03 -11.26 -0.69
N LYS A 76 -6.24 -11.76 0.27
CA LYS A 76 -5.73 -13.13 0.25
C LYS A 76 -6.86 -14.14 0.29
N ILE A 77 -7.86 -13.94 1.17
CA ILE A 77 -9.04 -14.81 1.24
C ILE A 77 -9.84 -14.69 -0.05
N LEU A 78 -10.10 -13.46 -0.51
CA LEU A 78 -10.85 -13.24 -1.75
C LEU A 78 -10.21 -13.94 -2.95
N LYS A 79 -8.86 -13.89 -3.05
CA LYS A 79 -8.09 -14.63 -4.07
C LYS A 79 -8.16 -16.14 -3.89
N SER A 80 -8.02 -16.65 -2.67
CA SER A 80 -7.84 -18.08 -2.43
C SER A 80 -9.15 -18.88 -2.52
N THR A 81 -10.26 -18.32 -2.04
CA THR A 81 -11.55 -19.03 -1.98
C THR A 81 -12.46 -18.71 -3.17
N TYR A 82 -12.47 -17.44 -3.60
CA TYR A 82 -13.47 -16.95 -4.54
C TYR A 82 -12.91 -16.63 -5.93
N GLY A 83 -11.61 -16.34 -6.03
CA GLY A 83 -10.95 -16.02 -7.29
C GLY A 83 -11.62 -14.84 -7.99
N THR A 84 -12.13 -15.04 -9.21
CA THR A 84 -12.81 -14.01 -10.02
C THR A 84 -14.34 -14.08 -9.97
N LYS A 85 -14.92 -14.91 -9.09
CA LYS A 85 -16.38 -15.03 -8.96
C LYS A 85 -16.96 -13.81 -8.23
N ARG A 86 -18.22 -13.49 -8.54
CA ARG A 86 -19.00 -12.49 -7.81
C ARG A 86 -19.50 -13.09 -6.49
N VAL A 87 -19.17 -12.46 -5.37
CA VAL A 87 -19.47 -12.99 -4.02
C VAL A 87 -19.98 -11.89 -3.11
N ARG A 88 -20.84 -12.24 -2.17
CA ARG A 88 -21.38 -11.29 -1.19
C ARG A 88 -20.29 -10.88 -0.19
N ALA A 89 -20.16 -9.58 0.06
CA ALA A 89 -19.11 -9.04 0.91
C ALA A 89 -19.13 -9.57 2.36
N ASN A 90 -20.34 -9.79 2.91
CA ASN A 90 -20.51 -10.26 4.28
C ASN A 90 -19.97 -11.68 4.46
N ASP A 91 -20.09 -12.54 3.46
CA ASP A 91 -19.65 -13.93 3.52
C ASP A 91 -18.11 -13.99 3.52
N VAL A 92 -17.46 -13.14 2.71
CA VAL A 92 -16.00 -12.98 2.72
C VAL A 92 -15.51 -12.46 4.08
N TYR A 93 -16.23 -11.50 4.67
CA TYR A 93 -15.87 -10.94 5.96
C TYR A 93 -16.08 -11.94 7.12
N GLN A 94 -17.13 -12.77 7.06
CA GLN A 94 -17.31 -13.85 8.02
C GLN A 94 -16.17 -14.87 7.92
N ASP A 95 -15.78 -15.25 6.70
CA ASP A 95 -14.63 -16.12 6.47
C ASP A 95 -13.34 -15.53 7.03
N TYR A 96 -13.18 -14.22 6.94
CA TYR A 96 -12.06 -13.47 7.51
C TYR A 96 -12.02 -13.52 9.04
N ILE A 97 -13.15 -13.36 9.72
CA ILE A 97 -13.21 -13.37 11.20
C ILE A 97 -13.04 -14.79 11.78
N ARG A 98 -13.20 -15.85 10.97
CA ARG A 98 -12.90 -17.22 11.43
C ARG A 98 -11.46 -17.35 11.91
N ASP A 99 -10.54 -16.65 11.27
CA ASP A 99 -9.15 -16.61 11.67
C ASP A 99 -8.96 -15.60 12.80
N LYS A 100 -8.60 -16.12 13.97
CA LYS A 100 -8.43 -15.34 15.20
C LYS A 100 -7.20 -14.42 15.21
N GLN A 101 -6.24 -14.65 14.32
CA GLN A 101 -5.03 -13.83 14.22
C GLN A 101 -5.24 -12.59 13.34
N ASN A 102 -6.37 -12.51 12.63
CA ASN A 102 -6.68 -11.41 11.76
C ASN A 102 -7.07 -10.15 12.55
N VAL A 103 -6.69 -8.99 12.02
CA VAL A 103 -7.01 -7.69 12.59
C VAL A 103 -8.51 -7.45 12.52
N HIS A 104 -9.15 -7.25 13.66
CA HIS A 104 -10.58 -6.94 13.65
C HIS A 104 -10.84 -5.56 13.01
N MET A 105 -11.97 -5.41 12.30
CA MET A 105 -12.33 -4.20 11.55
C MET A 105 -12.31 -2.93 12.42
N ASN A 106 -12.77 -3.02 13.68
CA ASN A 106 -12.72 -1.91 14.65
C ASN A 106 -11.32 -1.36 14.95
N ALA A 107 -10.26 -2.11 14.66
CA ALA A 107 -8.88 -1.67 14.83
C ALA A 107 -8.33 -0.94 13.59
N THR A 108 -9.09 -0.90 12.49
CA THR A 108 -8.73 -0.22 11.24
C THR A 108 -9.43 1.12 11.13
N SER A 109 -9.01 1.92 10.14
CA SER A 109 -9.71 3.16 9.77
C SER A 109 -11.13 2.94 9.24
N TRP A 110 -11.48 1.72 8.85
CA TRP A 110 -12.80 1.36 8.35
C TRP A 110 -13.62 0.70 9.46
N HIS A 111 -14.53 1.45 10.07
CA HIS A 111 -15.40 0.93 11.13
C HIS A 111 -16.65 0.21 10.60
N THR A 112 -16.92 0.27 9.29
CA THR A 112 -18.04 -0.43 8.62
C THR A 112 -17.54 -1.21 7.41
N LEU A 113 -18.16 -2.36 7.16
CA LEU A 113 -17.86 -3.18 5.99
C LEU A 113 -18.12 -2.40 4.69
N THR A 114 -19.19 -1.61 4.66
CA THR A 114 -19.53 -0.74 3.52
C THR A 114 -18.46 0.30 3.24
N GLY A 115 -17.93 0.98 4.27
CA GLY A 115 -16.84 1.93 4.12
C GLY A 115 -15.57 1.31 3.52
N PHE A 116 -15.25 0.08 3.91
CA PHE A 116 -14.13 -0.67 3.33
C PHE A 116 -14.39 -1.06 1.87
N ILE A 117 -15.62 -1.47 1.52
CA ILE A 117 -16.00 -1.79 0.15
C ILE A 117 -15.85 -0.55 -0.75
N HIS A 118 -16.34 0.62 -0.33
CA HIS A 118 -16.13 1.85 -1.09
C HIS A 118 -14.64 2.19 -1.27
N TYR A 119 -13.80 1.89 -0.28
CA TYR A 119 -12.35 2.02 -0.43
C TYR A 119 -11.77 1.06 -1.48
N LEU A 120 -12.20 -0.20 -1.51
CA LEU A 120 -11.80 -1.16 -2.55
C LEU A 120 -12.26 -0.72 -3.95
N SER A 121 -13.42 -0.06 -4.05
CA SER A 121 -13.89 0.56 -5.28
C SER A 121 -12.94 1.67 -5.75
N LYS A 122 -12.57 2.58 -4.83
CA LYS A 122 -11.69 3.74 -5.14
C LYS A 122 -10.29 3.30 -5.55
N THR A 123 -9.79 2.22 -4.96
CA THR A 123 -8.48 1.66 -5.30
C THR A 123 -8.49 0.80 -6.57
N GLY A 124 -9.67 0.47 -7.11
CA GLY A 124 -9.82 -0.33 -8.34
C GLY A 124 -9.35 -1.78 -8.19
N LYS A 125 -9.26 -2.30 -6.95
CA LYS A 125 -8.82 -3.68 -6.66
C LYS A 125 -9.96 -4.69 -6.79
N ALA A 126 -11.20 -4.21 -6.65
CA ALA A 126 -12.38 -5.03 -6.82
C ALA A 126 -13.48 -4.26 -7.54
N ARG A 127 -14.24 -4.95 -8.40
CA ARG A 127 -15.50 -4.47 -8.94
C ARG A 127 -16.59 -4.71 -7.90
N ILE A 128 -17.43 -3.71 -7.68
CA ILE A 128 -18.48 -3.75 -6.66
C ILE A 128 -19.81 -3.53 -7.36
N ASP A 129 -20.74 -4.43 -7.10
CA ASP A 129 -22.11 -4.36 -7.59
C ASP A 129 -23.05 -4.22 -6.37
N GLU A 130 -23.98 -3.26 -6.41
CA GLU A 130 -25.01 -3.07 -5.39
C GLU A 130 -26.28 -3.77 -5.83
N ASN A 131 -26.84 -4.63 -4.97
CA ASN A 131 -28.12 -5.30 -5.16
C ASN A 131 -28.98 -5.11 -3.89
N GLU A 132 -30.27 -5.37 -3.99
CA GLU A 132 -31.22 -5.29 -2.86
C GLU A 132 -30.84 -6.16 -1.65
N LYS A 133 -30.08 -7.24 -1.88
CA LYS A 133 -29.61 -8.17 -0.84
C LYS A 133 -28.22 -7.81 -0.28
N GLY A 134 -27.70 -6.64 -0.62
CA GLY A 134 -26.41 -6.12 -0.16
C GLY A 134 -25.32 -6.09 -1.22
N TRP A 135 -24.09 -5.83 -0.77
CA TRP A 135 -22.93 -5.58 -1.62
C TRP A 135 -22.28 -6.86 -2.14
N TRP A 136 -22.08 -6.92 -3.45
CA TRP A 136 -21.34 -7.98 -4.14
C TRP A 136 -19.98 -7.46 -4.58
N ILE A 137 -18.95 -8.26 -4.40
CA ILE A 137 -17.56 -7.96 -4.71
C ILE A 137 -17.05 -8.99 -5.70
N GLN A 138 -16.33 -8.52 -6.71
CA GLN A 138 -15.57 -9.35 -7.65
C GLN A 138 -14.12 -8.89 -7.63
N TYR A 139 -13.20 -9.79 -7.32
CA TYR A 139 -11.78 -9.47 -7.32
C TYR A 139 -11.28 -9.24 -8.74
N ILE A 140 -10.51 -8.15 -8.93
CA ILE A 140 -9.78 -7.88 -10.16
C ILE A 140 -8.31 -8.16 -9.88
N ASP A 141 -7.74 -9.17 -10.51
CA ASP A 141 -6.32 -9.46 -10.38
C ASP A 141 -5.49 -8.52 -11.26
N GLN A 142 -5.20 -7.33 -10.71
CA GLN A 142 -4.32 -6.34 -11.33
C GLN A 142 -2.92 -6.91 -11.66
N GLU A 143 -2.45 -7.89 -10.88
CA GLU A 143 -1.16 -8.53 -11.12
C GLU A 143 -1.23 -9.50 -12.31
N ALA A 144 -2.33 -10.24 -12.47
CA ALA A 144 -2.56 -11.07 -13.66
C ALA A 144 -2.71 -10.23 -14.93
N GLU A 145 -3.39 -9.07 -14.86
CA GLU A 145 -3.45 -8.09 -15.95
C GLU A 145 -2.06 -7.56 -16.32
N LEU A 146 -1.26 -7.16 -15.33
CA LEU A 146 0.11 -6.68 -15.56
C LEU A 146 1.01 -7.77 -16.14
N ARG A 147 0.89 -9.03 -15.68
CA ARG A 147 1.62 -10.15 -16.27
C ARG A 147 1.21 -10.40 -17.71
N LYS A 148 -0.10 -10.37 -18.02
CA LYS A 148 -0.59 -10.49 -19.41
C LYS A 148 -0.07 -9.35 -20.28
N LYS A 149 -0.08 -8.10 -19.79
CA LYS A 149 0.46 -6.94 -20.51
C LYS A 149 1.96 -7.09 -20.78
N LYS A 150 2.75 -7.51 -19.79
CA LYS A 150 4.19 -7.77 -19.95
C LYS A 150 4.49 -8.92 -20.91
N VAL A 151 3.69 -9.99 -20.90
CA VAL A 151 3.84 -11.11 -21.85
C VAL A 151 3.48 -10.65 -23.27
N LEU A 152 2.41 -9.87 -23.42
CA LEU A 152 2.02 -9.30 -24.72
C LEU A 152 3.05 -8.29 -25.22
N GLU A 153 3.64 -7.48 -24.35
CA GLU A 153 4.71 -6.54 -24.68
C GLU A 153 5.97 -7.29 -25.12
N LYS A 154 6.37 -8.33 -24.38
CA LYS A 154 7.47 -9.22 -24.80
C LYS A 154 7.20 -9.90 -26.14
N ALA A 155 5.98 -10.40 -26.36
CA ALA A 155 5.60 -11.03 -27.61
C ALA A 155 5.53 -10.03 -28.78
N LYS A 156 5.24 -8.75 -28.51
CA LYS A 156 5.34 -7.69 -29.53
C LYS A 156 6.80 -7.40 -29.88
N ILE A 157 7.67 -7.31 -28.89
CA ILE A 157 9.11 -7.13 -29.09
C ILE A 157 9.69 -8.33 -29.86
N GLU A 158 9.33 -9.55 -29.49
CA GLU A 158 9.74 -10.77 -30.18
C GLU A 158 9.23 -10.80 -31.63
N LYS A 159 8.01 -10.32 -31.90
CA LYS A 159 7.51 -10.16 -33.28
C LYS A 159 8.30 -9.13 -34.08
N ASP A 160 8.63 -7.99 -33.48
CA ASP A 160 9.42 -6.94 -34.13
C ASP A 160 10.88 -7.40 -34.38
N ASP A 161 11.44 -8.24 -33.51
CA ASP A 161 12.77 -8.86 -33.66
C ASP A 161 12.75 -9.97 -34.74
N GLU A 162 11.76 -10.86 -34.73
CA GLU A 162 11.57 -11.91 -35.76
C GLU A 162 11.36 -11.32 -37.16
N GLU A 163 10.64 -10.20 -37.27
CA GLU A 163 10.41 -9.53 -38.55
C GLU A 163 11.72 -8.95 -39.11
N ARG A 164 12.54 -8.34 -38.25
CA ARG A 164 13.90 -7.90 -38.61
C ARG A 164 14.79 -9.07 -39.03
N GLU A 165 14.68 -10.22 -38.36
CA GLU A 165 15.44 -11.42 -38.73
C GLU A 165 14.98 -12.02 -40.07
N ARG A 166 13.67 -12.04 -40.35
CA ARG A 166 13.10 -12.50 -41.63
C ARG A 166 13.57 -11.64 -42.80
N GLU A 167 13.59 -10.31 -42.64
CA GLU A 167 14.10 -9.40 -43.67
C GLU A 167 15.61 -9.62 -43.94
N LEU A 168 16.40 -9.77 -42.88
CA LEU A 168 17.84 -10.03 -43.00
C LEU A 168 18.13 -11.39 -43.67
N PHE A 169 17.31 -12.40 -43.39
CA PHE A 169 17.42 -13.71 -44.01
C PHE A 169 17.04 -13.66 -45.51
N LEU A 170 15.91 -13.03 -45.86
CA LEU A 170 15.47 -12.87 -47.25
C LEU A 170 16.52 -12.12 -48.09
N LYS A 171 17.10 -11.05 -47.56
CA LYS A 171 18.14 -10.27 -48.24
C LYS A 171 19.47 -11.02 -48.43
N ARG A 172 19.74 -12.06 -47.64
CA ARG A 172 20.87 -12.97 -47.86
C ARG A 172 20.53 -14.00 -48.94
N ALA A 173 19.34 -14.61 -48.86
CA ALA A 173 18.88 -15.59 -49.85
C ALA A 173 18.70 -14.98 -51.25
N GLU A 174 18.31 -13.71 -51.35
CA GLU A 174 18.20 -13.00 -52.62
C GLU A 174 19.57 -12.74 -53.24
N ARG A 175 20.55 -12.27 -52.46
CA ARG A 175 21.93 -12.12 -52.94
C ARG A 175 22.53 -13.45 -53.39
N GLU A 176 22.30 -14.52 -52.63
CA GLU A 176 22.78 -15.85 -52.99
C GLU A 176 22.07 -16.40 -54.25
N LYS A 177 20.78 -16.11 -54.42
CA LYS A 177 20.04 -16.41 -55.66
C LYS A 177 20.53 -15.59 -56.85
N GLU A 178 20.83 -14.31 -56.67
CA GLU A 178 21.41 -13.46 -57.72
C GLU A 178 22.79 -13.97 -58.13
N GLU A 179 23.65 -14.32 -57.17
CA GLU A 179 24.95 -14.94 -57.45
C GLU A 179 24.82 -16.28 -58.17
N LEU A 180 23.86 -17.13 -57.79
CA LEU A 180 23.57 -18.38 -58.49
C LEU A 180 22.99 -18.14 -59.88
N LYS A 181 22.18 -17.09 -60.06
CA LYS A 181 21.59 -16.72 -61.34
C LYS A 181 22.65 -16.15 -62.28
N GLU A 182 23.59 -15.33 -61.79
CA GLU A 182 24.77 -14.90 -62.54
C GLU A 182 25.66 -16.08 -62.93
N LYS A 183 25.87 -17.05 -62.03
CA LYS A 183 26.60 -18.28 -62.36
C LYS A 183 25.89 -19.09 -63.44
N LEU A 184 24.59 -19.32 -63.31
CA LEU A 184 23.77 -19.98 -64.33
C LEU A 184 23.69 -19.23 -65.66
N GLU A 185 23.74 -17.89 -65.66
CA GLU A 185 23.79 -17.08 -66.87
C GLU A 185 25.17 -17.14 -67.53
N LYS A 186 26.25 -17.12 -66.75
CA LYS A 186 27.62 -17.35 -67.26
C LYS A 186 27.80 -18.77 -67.81
N ASP A 187 27.30 -19.79 -67.12
CA ASP A 187 27.34 -21.18 -67.58
C ASP A 187 26.54 -21.36 -68.89
N LYS A 188 25.39 -20.68 -69.04
CA LYS A 188 24.61 -20.67 -70.29
C LYS A 188 25.27 -19.86 -71.42
N GLU A 189 26.09 -18.87 -71.10
CA GLU A 189 26.83 -18.07 -72.07
C GLU A 189 28.12 -18.76 -72.52
N GLU A 190 28.73 -19.57 -71.64
CA GLU A 190 29.83 -20.49 -71.97
C GLU A 190 29.33 -21.69 -72.81
N GLU A 191 28.18 -22.31 -72.48
CA GLU A 191 27.56 -23.34 -73.34
C GLU A 191 27.20 -22.81 -74.75
N LYS A 192 26.86 -21.52 -74.88
CA LYS A 192 26.59 -20.90 -76.19
C LYS A 192 27.87 -20.56 -76.98
N LYS A 193 29.04 -20.57 -76.37
CA LYS A 193 30.34 -20.34 -77.06
C LYS A 193 31.04 -21.62 -77.50
N GLU A 194 30.69 -22.79 -76.96
CA GLU A 194 31.29 -24.07 -77.37
C GLU A 194 30.56 -24.79 -78.53
N PHE A 195 29.43 -24.30 -79.02
CA PHE A 195 28.73 -24.92 -80.16
C PHE A 195 28.91 -24.14 -81.47
N SER A 196 30.11 -24.18 -82.07
CA SER A 196 30.27 -24.00 -83.53
C SER A 196 31.64 -24.47 -84.07
N LYS A 197 31.68 -25.66 -84.71
CA LYS A 197 32.26 -25.92 -86.06
C LYS A 197 32.23 -27.43 -86.46
N PRO A 198 32.37 -27.77 -87.77
CA PRO A 198 31.50 -28.69 -88.52
C PRO A 198 32.02 -30.13 -88.68
N GLU A 199 31.15 -30.95 -89.27
CA GLU A 199 31.33 -32.36 -89.67
C GLU A 199 32.67 -32.70 -90.34
N GLY A 200 33.24 -33.84 -89.93
CA GLY A 200 33.88 -34.79 -90.83
C GLY A 200 35.40 -34.96 -90.72
N GLU A 201 35.90 -35.74 -89.75
CA GLU A 201 36.89 -36.80 -90.00
C GLU A 201 37.07 -37.72 -88.79
N ILE A 202 37.24 -39.01 -89.09
CA ILE A 202 37.12 -40.15 -88.18
C ILE A 202 38.38 -40.30 -87.32
N LEU A 203 38.27 -40.40 -86.00
CA LEU A 203 39.24 -41.19 -85.21
C LEU A 203 38.59 -42.03 -84.11
N LYS A 204 38.90 -43.32 -84.23
CA LYS A 204 38.52 -44.53 -83.52
C LYS A 204 38.99 -44.51 -82.05
N PHE A 205 38.07 -44.72 -81.10
CA PHE A 205 38.44 -45.17 -79.76
C PHE A 205 37.69 -46.45 -79.40
N SER A 206 38.47 -47.51 -79.26
CA SER A 206 38.03 -48.85 -78.88
C SER A 206 37.66 -48.91 -77.41
N LEU A 207 36.44 -49.37 -77.15
CA LEU A 207 35.94 -49.78 -75.86
C LEU A 207 36.68 -51.05 -75.37
N SER A 208 37.40 -50.93 -74.25
CA SER A 208 37.90 -52.09 -73.49
C SER A 208 37.59 -51.87 -72.00
N LEU A 209 36.48 -52.45 -71.54
CA LEU A 209 36.19 -52.68 -70.13
C LEU A 209 36.66 -54.09 -69.75
N LYS A 210 37.52 -54.22 -68.71
CA LYS A 210 37.52 -55.30 -67.68
C LYS A 210 38.69 -55.15 -66.67
N PRO A 211 38.69 -55.83 -65.50
CA PRO A 211 38.56 -55.18 -64.19
C PRO A 211 39.72 -55.42 -63.18
N SER A 212 39.57 -54.80 -62.00
CA SER A 212 40.17 -55.11 -60.67
C SER A 212 41.68 -54.99 -60.44
N SER A 213 42.06 -54.18 -59.43
CA SER A 213 42.83 -54.58 -58.22
C SER A 213 43.87 -53.56 -57.72
N SER A 214 43.76 -53.28 -56.41
CA SER A 214 44.80 -52.95 -55.40
C SER A 214 45.51 -51.58 -55.34
N LYS A 215 45.30 -50.92 -54.17
CA LYS A 215 46.21 -50.06 -53.36
C LYS A 215 46.66 -48.72 -53.96
N GLU A 216 46.73 -47.58 -53.27
CA GLU A 216 46.54 -47.10 -51.89
C GLU A 216 46.38 -45.56 -52.00
N ILE A 217 45.48 -44.92 -51.24
CA ILE A 217 45.43 -43.44 -51.10
C ILE A 217 45.30 -43.07 -49.61
N PRO A 218 46.17 -42.19 -49.08
CA PRO A 218 46.08 -41.70 -47.71
C PRO A 218 44.92 -40.72 -47.49
N LYS A 219 44.33 -40.82 -46.29
CA LYS A 219 43.16 -40.08 -45.78
C LYS A 219 43.43 -38.58 -45.59
N VAL A 220 42.44 -37.74 -45.93
CA VAL A 220 42.03 -36.59 -45.10
C VAL A 220 40.50 -36.48 -45.10
N LYS A 221 39.91 -36.49 -43.91
CA LYS A 221 38.49 -36.18 -43.63
C LYS A 221 38.36 -34.73 -43.15
N PRO A 222 37.21 -34.08 -43.36
CA PRO A 222 36.90 -32.76 -42.82
C PRO A 222 36.50 -32.83 -41.33
N PRO A 223 36.75 -31.81 -40.50
CA PRO A 223 36.14 -31.75 -39.18
C PRO A 223 34.87 -30.89 -39.21
N VAL A 224 33.74 -31.56 -39.01
CA VAL A 224 32.55 -30.99 -38.36
C VAL A 224 32.51 -31.48 -36.91
N ALA A 225 31.91 -30.66 -36.06
CA ALA A 225 31.50 -30.91 -34.67
C ALA A 225 32.61 -30.96 -33.61
N ASP A 226 32.57 -30.00 -32.67
CA ASP A 226 32.16 -30.29 -31.29
C ASP A 226 32.07 -29.00 -30.46
N VAL A 227 30.84 -28.49 -30.30
CA VAL A 227 30.46 -27.50 -29.29
C VAL A 227 29.43 -28.16 -28.37
N PHE A 228 29.87 -29.12 -27.56
CA PHE A 228 29.44 -29.26 -26.17
C PHE A 228 30.22 -30.36 -25.44
N ALA A 229 30.42 -30.14 -24.14
CA ALA A 229 30.95 -31.04 -23.12
C ALA A 229 32.48 -31.21 -23.06
N SER A 230 33.12 -30.66 -22.03
CA SER A 230 33.07 -31.34 -20.73
C SER A 230 33.62 -30.49 -19.60
N SER A 231 32.93 -30.58 -18.47
CA SER A 231 33.27 -29.99 -17.18
C SER A 231 34.19 -30.89 -16.36
N SER A 232 34.92 -30.23 -15.45
CA SER A 232 35.47 -30.71 -14.18
C SER A 232 36.95 -31.12 -14.17
N SER A 233 37.80 -30.34 -13.47
CA SER A 233 38.11 -30.60 -12.07
C SER A 233 39.01 -29.52 -11.44
N LYS A 234 38.63 -29.12 -10.21
CA LYS A 234 39.46 -28.85 -9.02
C LYS A 234 40.67 -27.87 -9.03
N SER A 235 40.45 -26.79 -8.26
CA SER A 235 41.23 -26.31 -7.10
C SER A 235 42.48 -25.41 -7.24
N LYS A 236 42.38 -24.30 -6.46
CA LYS A 236 43.41 -23.54 -5.70
C LYS A 236 44.33 -22.53 -6.43
N LYS A 237 44.00 -21.25 -6.19
CA LYS A 237 44.78 -20.22 -5.44
C LYS A 237 46.28 -20.07 -5.80
N SER A 238 46.66 -18.98 -6.47
CA SER A 238 47.39 -17.82 -5.89
C SER A 238 48.06 -16.91 -6.94
N SER A 239 48.04 -15.60 -6.61
CA SER A 239 49.08 -14.57 -6.82
C SER A 239 49.46 -14.03 -8.21
N SER A 240 49.28 -12.70 -8.29
CA SER A 240 50.22 -11.63 -8.71
C SER A 240 50.39 -11.25 -10.19
N SER A 241 50.04 -9.98 -10.45
CA SER A 241 50.69 -8.96 -11.31
C SER A 241 51.14 -9.34 -12.72
N SER A 242 50.83 -8.60 -13.79
CA SER A 242 50.98 -7.15 -13.91
C SER A 242 50.32 -6.60 -15.19
N SER A 243 49.78 -5.38 -15.03
CA SER A 243 49.62 -4.27 -15.98
C SER A 243 49.62 -4.50 -17.51
N SER A 244 48.51 -4.12 -18.16
CA SER A 244 48.48 -2.96 -19.06
C SER A 244 47.07 -2.65 -19.60
N THR A 245 46.64 -1.42 -19.31
CA THR A 245 45.86 -0.48 -20.14
C THR A 245 44.86 -1.03 -21.17
N THR A 246 43.56 -0.97 -20.86
CA THR A 246 42.50 -0.83 -21.88
C THR A 246 41.34 0.05 -21.38
N LYS A 247 40.69 0.70 -22.35
CA LYS A 247 39.80 1.88 -22.27
C LYS A 247 38.57 1.64 -21.39
N ARG A 248 38.22 2.62 -20.54
CA ARG A 248 37.00 2.61 -19.70
C ARG A 248 35.74 2.68 -20.57
N SER A 249 34.75 1.85 -20.24
CA SER A 249 33.47 1.71 -20.94
C SER A 249 32.45 2.74 -20.44
N ALA A 250 31.66 3.32 -21.36
CA ALA A 250 30.66 4.37 -21.14
C ALA A 250 29.61 4.05 -20.05
N PHE A 251 29.49 2.79 -19.63
CA PHE A 251 28.60 2.37 -18.55
C PHE A 251 29.14 2.72 -17.15
N GLU A 252 30.46 2.73 -16.97
CA GLU A 252 31.12 3.05 -15.70
C GLU A 252 31.05 4.57 -15.41
N GLU A 253 31.09 5.39 -16.46
CA GLU A 253 30.99 6.85 -16.39
C GLU A 253 29.56 7.33 -16.02
N ILE A 254 28.52 6.62 -16.48
CA ILE A 254 27.11 6.94 -16.17
C ILE A 254 26.81 6.65 -14.69
N MET A 255 27.36 5.57 -14.13
CA MET A 255 27.13 5.18 -12.73
C MET A 255 27.81 6.15 -11.75
N GLU A 256 29.00 6.66 -12.10
CA GLU A 256 29.70 7.67 -11.30
C GLU A 256 29.00 9.04 -11.33
N ILE A 257 28.44 9.45 -12.46
CA ILE A 257 27.67 10.70 -12.59
C ILE A 257 26.39 10.67 -11.75
N GLU A 258 25.69 9.53 -11.69
CA GLU A 258 24.51 9.37 -10.82
C GLU A 258 24.88 9.34 -9.33
N ALA A 259 26.00 8.72 -8.96
CA ALA A 259 26.51 8.72 -7.59
C ALA A 259 26.92 10.13 -7.12
N GLN A 260 27.49 10.95 -8.01
CA GLN A 260 27.84 12.35 -7.72
C GLN A 260 26.62 13.27 -7.62
N LYS A 261 25.55 13.04 -8.41
CA LYS A 261 24.28 13.77 -8.28
C LYS A 261 23.55 13.47 -6.96
N LYS A 262 23.64 12.23 -6.46
CA LYS A 262 23.08 11.87 -5.14
C LYS A 262 23.85 12.51 -3.97
N ARG A 263 25.16 12.72 -4.11
CA ARG A 263 25.99 13.40 -3.09
C ARG A 263 25.77 14.91 -3.01
N LYS A 264 25.38 15.60 -4.10
CA LYS A 264 25.10 17.05 -4.11
C LYS A 264 23.74 17.44 -3.52
N LYS A 265 22.83 16.50 -3.24
CA LYS A 265 21.49 16.79 -2.68
C LYS A 265 21.38 16.68 -1.15
N VAL A 266 22.46 16.35 -0.44
CA VAL A 266 22.44 16.21 1.02
C VAL A 266 23.58 17.01 1.63
N MET A 267 23.36 18.30 1.91
CA MET A 267 24.01 19.03 3.01
C MET A 267 23.26 20.35 3.30
N PRO A 268 22.90 20.65 4.57
CA PRO A 268 22.20 21.86 4.99
C PRO A 268 23.19 23.00 5.35
N PRO A 269 22.79 24.29 5.30
CA PRO A 269 23.67 25.37 5.74
C PRO A 269 23.56 25.59 7.26
N LYS A 270 24.71 25.62 7.94
CA LYS A 270 24.91 26.29 9.23
C LYS A 270 25.94 27.40 9.02
N ASN A 271 25.59 28.63 9.36
CA ASN A 271 26.55 29.69 9.64
C ASN A 271 26.29 30.25 11.05
N ALA A 272 27.36 30.56 11.76
CA ALA A 272 27.35 30.88 13.18
C ALA A 272 27.84 32.31 13.46
N LYS A 273 27.26 32.89 14.53
CA LYS A 273 27.77 33.93 15.45
C LYS A 273 27.87 35.40 14.98
N GLY A 274 26.97 36.20 15.55
CA GLY A 274 27.26 37.51 16.15
C GLY A 274 26.88 37.48 17.64
N LYS A 275 27.67 38.12 18.50
CA LYS A 275 27.75 37.97 19.96
C LYS A 275 27.43 39.33 20.60
N ALA A 276 26.53 39.40 21.58
CA ALA A 276 26.52 40.45 22.62
C ALA A 276 25.66 39.99 23.82
N LYS A 277 26.06 40.43 25.00
CA LYS A 277 25.79 39.87 26.33
C LYS A 277 25.40 41.01 27.27
N SER A 278 24.29 40.88 27.99
CA SER A 278 23.92 41.52 29.28
C SER A 278 22.39 41.48 29.39
N SER A 279 21.70 41.47 30.53
CA SER A 279 21.98 41.31 31.96
C SER A 279 20.61 41.25 32.64
N SER A 280 20.55 40.64 33.82
CA SER A 280 19.47 40.69 34.81
C SER A 280 18.83 42.08 35.01
N GLY A 281 17.52 42.11 35.28
CA GLY A 281 16.84 43.31 35.78
C GLY A 281 15.33 43.11 35.99
N SER A 282 14.94 43.10 37.26
CA SER A 282 13.60 43.13 37.85
C SER A 282 12.87 44.47 37.67
N GLY A 283 11.53 44.45 37.83
CA GLY A 283 10.64 45.63 38.06
C GLY A 283 9.71 45.89 36.87
N GLU A 284 8.41 45.55 36.89
CA GLU A 284 7.26 46.07 37.66
C GLU A 284 6.40 47.08 36.87
N ALA A 285 5.11 46.73 36.77
CA ALA A 285 3.90 47.50 36.54
C ALA A 285 3.80 48.54 35.39
N THR A 286 2.81 48.32 34.51
CA THR A 286 1.77 49.34 34.25
C THR A 286 0.43 48.67 33.97
N GLU A 287 -0.55 49.06 34.77
CA GLU A 287 -1.88 48.49 34.96
C GLU A 287 -2.92 49.20 34.09
N SER A 288 -3.81 48.44 33.45
CA SER A 288 -5.19 48.77 33.01
C SER A 288 -5.69 47.53 32.25
N LYS A 289 -6.72 46.77 32.61
CA LYS A 289 -8.00 47.08 33.26
C LYS A 289 -8.58 45.75 33.78
N LYS A 290 -9.05 45.73 35.04
CA LYS A 290 -9.68 44.60 35.74
C LYS A 290 -10.92 44.07 34.99
N GLU A 291 -10.98 42.75 34.75
CA GLU A 291 -12.22 41.99 34.70
C GLU A 291 -12.08 40.63 35.42
N ALA A 292 -13.18 40.20 36.04
CA ALA A 292 -13.23 39.34 37.22
C ALA A 292 -12.59 37.94 37.08
N LYS A 293 -12.01 37.47 38.20
CA LYS A 293 -11.51 36.10 38.42
C LYS A 293 -12.49 35.06 37.86
N GLY A 294 -12.09 34.42 36.76
CA GLY A 294 -12.90 33.43 36.06
C GLY A 294 -13.09 32.19 36.92
N GLY A 295 -14.35 31.84 37.18
CA GLY A 295 -14.71 30.56 37.77
C GLY A 295 -14.01 29.38 37.09
N THR A 296 -13.64 28.39 37.87
CA THR A 296 -13.00 27.15 37.41
C THR A 296 -13.97 26.21 36.71
N ALA A 297 -15.27 26.33 37.01
CA ALA A 297 -16.33 25.50 36.45
C ALA A 297 -17.58 26.30 36.08
N VAL A 298 -18.26 25.88 35.02
CA VAL A 298 -19.53 26.46 34.55
C VAL A 298 -20.56 25.35 34.39
N LYS A 299 -21.79 25.59 34.85
CA LYS A 299 -22.94 24.74 34.54
C LYS A 299 -23.54 25.20 33.22
N VAL A 300 -23.39 24.38 32.18
CA VAL A 300 -23.68 24.77 30.80
C VAL A 300 -24.81 23.92 30.24
N ARG A 301 -25.72 24.57 29.51
CA ARG A 301 -26.73 23.92 28.69
C ARG A 301 -26.51 24.36 27.23
N HIS A 302 -26.62 23.44 26.29
CA HIS A 302 -26.41 23.73 24.88
C HIS A 302 -27.49 23.15 23.97
N ILE A 303 -27.55 23.66 22.74
CA ILE A 303 -28.24 23.03 21.61
C ILE A 303 -27.18 22.82 20.56
N LEU A 304 -26.93 21.58 20.16
CA LEU A 304 -25.98 21.23 19.11
C LEU A 304 -26.73 20.82 17.84
N CYS A 305 -26.40 21.41 16.70
CA CYS A 305 -26.83 20.91 15.40
C CYS A 305 -25.64 20.90 14.43
N GLU A 306 -25.44 19.81 13.69
CA GLU A 306 -24.42 19.74 12.64
C GLU A 306 -24.73 20.71 11.48
N LYS A 307 -26.01 20.88 11.15
CA LYS A 307 -26.48 21.72 10.04
C LYS A 307 -26.79 23.16 10.49
N GLN A 308 -26.28 24.13 9.74
CA GLN A 308 -26.54 25.55 9.99
C GLN A 308 -28.02 25.92 9.84
N SER A 309 -28.78 25.27 8.96
CA SER A 309 -30.22 25.55 8.81
C SER A 309 -30.99 25.20 10.09
N LYS A 310 -30.72 24.03 10.69
CA LYS A 310 -31.42 23.57 11.90
C LYS A 310 -31.15 24.47 13.11
N ILE A 311 -29.91 24.95 13.27
CA ILE A 311 -29.58 25.81 14.42
C ILE A 311 -30.22 27.19 14.30
N LEU A 312 -30.40 27.69 13.07
CA LEU A 312 -31.11 28.96 12.83
C LEU A 312 -32.60 28.82 13.14
N GLU A 313 -33.24 27.72 12.73
CA GLU A 313 -34.62 27.42 13.13
C GLU A 313 -34.76 27.32 14.67
N ALA A 314 -33.81 26.67 15.34
CA ALA A 314 -33.79 26.60 16.80
C ALA A 314 -33.62 27.99 17.44
N LEU A 315 -32.83 28.87 16.84
CA LEU A 315 -32.63 30.24 17.31
C LEU A 315 -33.91 31.07 17.16
N GLU A 316 -34.63 30.95 16.04
CA GLU A 316 -35.95 31.57 15.84
C GLU A 316 -36.97 31.07 16.88
N LYS A 317 -36.93 29.78 17.26
CA LYS A 317 -37.78 29.26 18.34
C LYS A 317 -37.44 29.86 19.70
N LEU A 318 -36.16 30.07 19.99
CA LEU A 318 -35.75 30.75 21.22
C LEU A 318 -36.18 32.22 21.23
N GLU A 319 -36.09 32.91 20.09
CA GLU A 319 -36.58 34.30 19.94
C GLU A 319 -38.10 34.40 20.09
N SER A 320 -38.85 33.36 19.67
CA SER A 320 -40.30 33.27 19.89
C SER A 320 -40.70 33.05 21.36
N GLY A 321 -39.73 32.91 22.27
CA GLY A 321 -39.96 32.74 23.70
C GLY A 321 -40.19 31.30 24.14
N MET A 322 -39.87 30.30 23.31
CA MET A 322 -39.91 28.90 23.74
C MET A 322 -38.82 28.63 24.78
N LYS A 323 -39.12 27.73 25.72
CA LYS A 323 -38.17 27.35 26.76
C LYS A 323 -36.99 26.61 26.14
N PHE A 324 -35.78 26.95 26.59
CA PHE A 324 -34.55 26.35 26.07
C PHE A 324 -34.56 24.81 26.12
N ASN A 325 -35.13 24.23 27.18
CA ASN A 325 -35.22 22.78 27.35
C ASN A 325 -36.05 22.10 26.24
N GLU A 326 -37.12 22.75 25.80
CA GLU A 326 -38.02 22.22 24.77
C GLU A 326 -37.37 22.33 23.39
N VAL A 327 -36.75 23.47 23.10
CA VAL A 327 -35.99 23.66 21.85
C VAL A 327 -34.82 22.67 21.78
N ALA A 328 -34.10 22.47 22.89
CA ALA A 328 -33.04 21.47 22.95
C ALA A 328 -33.54 20.04 22.76
N ALA A 329 -34.72 19.70 23.29
CA ALA A 329 -35.30 18.38 23.09
C ALA A 329 -35.71 18.11 21.63
N GLN A 330 -36.10 19.16 20.89
CA GLN A 330 -36.54 19.06 19.49
C GLN A 330 -35.38 19.13 18.49
N TYR A 331 -34.41 20.02 18.72
CA TYR A 331 -33.39 20.37 17.72
C TYR A 331 -31.99 19.88 18.07
N SER A 332 -31.68 19.62 19.34
CA SER A 332 -30.32 19.24 19.74
C SER A 332 -30.02 17.79 19.34
N GLU A 333 -28.85 17.59 18.74
CA GLU A 333 -28.29 16.27 18.42
C GLU A 333 -27.47 15.70 19.60
N ASP A 334 -27.16 16.54 20.60
CA ASP A 334 -26.53 16.13 21.86
C ASP A 334 -27.40 16.47 23.07
N LYS A 335 -27.39 15.57 24.08
CA LYS A 335 -28.16 15.65 25.33
C LYS A 335 -29.63 16.09 25.18
N ALA A 336 -30.29 15.80 24.05
CA ALA A 336 -31.69 16.17 23.80
C ALA A 336 -32.65 15.68 24.90
N ARG A 337 -32.45 14.45 25.38
CA ARG A 337 -33.23 13.85 26.48
C ARG A 337 -33.11 14.58 27.82
N SER A 338 -32.02 15.32 28.02
CA SER A 338 -31.77 16.13 29.22
C SER A 338 -32.03 17.62 28.97
N GLY A 339 -32.71 17.97 27.86
CA GLY A 339 -32.94 19.33 27.44
C GLY A 339 -31.63 20.09 27.15
N GLY A 340 -30.56 19.39 26.77
CA GLY A 340 -29.27 19.99 26.47
C GLY A 340 -28.38 20.28 27.68
N ASP A 341 -28.72 19.81 28.90
CA ASP A 341 -27.89 20.05 30.09
C ASP A 341 -26.61 19.17 30.05
N LEU A 342 -25.44 19.81 30.01
CA LEU A 342 -24.14 19.14 30.13
C LEU A 342 -23.69 19.01 31.58
N GLY A 343 -24.36 19.69 32.51
CA GLY A 343 -23.95 19.77 33.91
C GLY A 343 -22.74 20.68 34.11
N TRP A 344 -22.00 20.41 35.19
CA TRP A 344 -20.82 21.18 35.56
C TRP A 344 -19.60 20.78 34.72
N MET A 345 -19.10 21.74 33.93
CA MET A 345 -17.92 21.60 33.09
C MET A 345 -16.76 22.45 33.61
N THR A 346 -15.59 21.85 33.74
CA THR A 346 -14.36 22.54 34.14
C THR A 346 -13.65 23.18 32.95
N ARG A 347 -12.91 24.26 33.20
CA ARG A 347 -12.03 24.87 32.19
C ARG A 347 -10.98 23.84 31.73
N GLY A 348 -10.88 23.62 30.41
CA GLY A 348 -10.00 22.63 29.77
C GLY A 348 -10.72 21.36 29.30
N SER A 349 -11.92 21.07 29.81
CA SER A 349 -12.72 19.92 29.35
C SER A 349 -13.60 20.23 28.12
N MET A 350 -13.69 21.49 27.71
CA MET A 350 -14.53 21.97 26.61
C MET A 350 -13.70 22.33 25.37
N VAL A 351 -14.32 22.30 24.19
CA VAL A 351 -13.65 22.73 22.94
C VAL A 351 -13.40 24.25 22.99
N GLY A 352 -12.24 24.72 22.54
CA GLY A 352 -11.81 26.13 22.65
C GLY A 352 -12.89 27.18 22.37
N PRO A 353 -13.52 27.20 21.17
CA PRO A 353 -14.56 28.18 20.85
C PRO A 353 -15.81 28.08 21.75
N PHE A 354 -16.16 26.86 22.17
CA PHE A 354 -17.28 26.63 23.09
C PHE A 354 -16.95 27.14 24.49
N GLN A 355 -15.72 26.90 24.94
CA GLN A 355 -15.24 27.36 26.23
C GLN A 355 -15.23 28.89 26.31
N ASP A 356 -14.66 29.55 25.32
CA ASP A 356 -14.51 31.01 25.33
C ASP A 356 -15.88 31.70 25.32
N ALA A 357 -16.81 31.19 24.49
CA ALA A 357 -18.18 31.66 24.45
C ALA A 357 -18.94 31.39 25.77
N ALA A 358 -18.80 30.20 26.35
CA ALA A 358 -19.38 29.89 27.65
C ALA A 358 -18.85 30.86 28.72
N PHE A 359 -17.54 30.99 28.88
CA PHE A 359 -16.99 31.85 29.94
C PHE A 359 -17.29 33.35 29.77
N ALA A 360 -17.52 33.80 28.53
CA ALA A 360 -17.95 35.16 28.21
C ALA A 360 -19.41 35.45 28.60
N LEU A 361 -20.28 34.43 28.63
CA LEU A 361 -21.67 34.61 29.05
C LEU A 361 -21.80 34.84 30.56
N THR A 362 -22.74 35.71 30.92
CA THR A 362 -23.20 35.89 32.30
C THR A 362 -24.19 34.79 32.68
N LYS A 363 -24.25 34.45 33.98
CA LYS A 363 -25.21 33.47 34.49
C LYS A 363 -26.65 33.95 34.21
N SER A 364 -27.48 33.06 33.69
CA SER A 364 -28.88 33.33 33.37
C SER A 364 -29.80 32.21 33.85
N THR A 365 -31.10 32.47 33.87
CA THR A 365 -32.14 31.54 34.33
C THR A 365 -33.07 31.21 33.14
N VAL A 366 -33.74 30.07 33.18
CA VAL A 366 -34.59 29.56 32.08
C VAL A 366 -35.66 30.57 31.64
N ASP A 367 -36.13 31.44 32.54
CA ASP A 367 -37.14 32.47 32.24
C ASP A 367 -36.58 33.70 31.50
N LYS A 368 -35.26 33.95 31.62
CA LYS A 368 -34.54 35.03 30.91
C LYS A 368 -33.22 34.48 30.39
N PRO A 369 -33.26 33.59 29.37
CA PRO A 369 -32.07 32.92 28.90
C PRO A 369 -31.17 33.92 28.18
N ILE A 370 -29.93 34.07 28.66
CA ILE A 370 -28.88 34.77 27.92
C ILE A 370 -28.11 33.68 27.18
N TYR A 371 -28.24 33.68 25.86
CA TYR A 371 -27.62 32.71 24.98
C TYR A 371 -26.70 33.38 23.96
N THR A 372 -25.84 32.58 23.34
CA THR A 372 -24.94 33.05 22.27
C THR A 372 -25.72 33.35 20.99
N ASN A 373 -25.68 34.62 20.55
CA ASN A 373 -26.10 35.03 19.21
C ASN A 373 -24.94 35.84 18.59
N PRO A 374 -24.28 35.36 17.52
CA PRO A 374 -24.60 34.19 16.67
C PRO A 374 -24.18 32.82 17.26
N PRO A 375 -24.69 31.69 16.70
CA PRO A 375 -24.30 30.34 17.12
C PRO A 375 -22.79 30.06 17.00
N VAL A 376 -22.23 29.39 17.99
CA VAL A 376 -20.79 29.08 18.07
C VAL A 376 -20.46 27.86 17.22
N LYS A 377 -19.54 28.01 16.27
CA LYS A 377 -19.09 26.89 15.42
C LYS A 377 -17.95 26.13 16.08
N THR A 378 -18.09 24.81 16.17
CA THR A 378 -17.04 23.88 16.63
C THR A 378 -16.86 22.74 15.62
N LYS A 379 -15.98 21.78 15.95
CA LYS A 379 -15.80 20.55 15.17
C LYS A 379 -17.06 19.66 15.13
N PHE A 380 -17.97 19.84 16.09
CA PHE A 380 -19.20 19.05 16.21
C PHE A 380 -20.40 19.69 15.50
N GLY A 381 -20.26 20.93 15.01
CA GLY A 381 -21.35 21.68 14.39
C GLY A 381 -21.52 23.06 15.01
N TYR A 382 -22.76 23.53 15.06
CA TYR A 382 -23.15 24.83 15.60
C TYR A 382 -23.82 24.66 16.96
N HIS A 383 -23.44 25.50 17.91
CA HIS A 383 -23.90 25.46 19.29
C HIS A 383 -24.59 26.77 19.68
N ILE A 384 -25.75 26.67 20.30
CA ILE A 384 -26.33 27.75 21.10
C ILE A 384 -26.07 27.39 22.56
N ILE A 385 -25.41 28.28 23.29
CA ILE A 385 -24.94 28.00 24.66
C ILE A 385 -25.66 28.92 25.63
N MET A 386 -26.10 28.39 26.77
CA MET A 386 -26.57 29.14 27.92
C MET A 386 -25.89 28.65 29.21
N ILE A 387 -25.77 29.54 30.20
CA ILE A 387 -25.15 29.22 31.48
C ILE A 387 -26.14 29.39 32.61
N GLU A 388 -26.27 28.33 33.42
CA GLU A 388 -27.10 28.32 34.63
C GLU A 388 -26.28 28.66 35.90
N GLY A 389 -24.96 28.39 35.89
CA GLY A 389 -24.11 28.64 37.05
C GLY A 389 -22.62 28.78 36.69
N LYS A 390 -21.87 29.55 37.48
CA LYS A 390 -20.42 29.75 37.33
C LYS A 390 -19.79 29.69 38.73
N LYS A 391 -18.76 28.86 38.90
CA LYS A 391 -18.09 28.58 40.19
C LYS A 391 -16.59 28.73 40.07
#